data_AF-A0A432QC93-F1
#
_entry.id   AF-A0A432QC93-F1
#
_cell.length_a   1.000
_cell.length_b   1.000
_cell.length_c   1.000
_cell.angle_alpha   90.00
_cell.angle_beta   90.00
_cell.angle_gamma   90.00
#
_symmetry.space_group_name_H-M   'P 1'
#
loop_
_entity.id
_entity.type
_entity.pdbx_description
1 polymer ?
#
loop_
_entity_poly.entity_id
_entity_poly.type
_entity_poly.pdbx_seq_one_letter_code
_entity_poly.pdbx_strand_id
1 'polypeptide(L)'
;MFFTDNPHCADTVYNLTGGILGWNHHTVPDLPHFEVFEVDNNATLAVLLRQGMNLERGAARFYNAILSHHSEAAFARPIELLARAEEGHARLLYSFLEQEEDNLPAFTDLYEKLPGDIVEGGQRVETLVSRLGEFSGDNCLDVLEMALAVEFAAYDLYRAMGHRFAGTAMEEPFLAIAQAEKEHMRIASEALRFCE
;
A
#
# COMPACT_ATOMS: atom_id res chain seq x y z
N MET A 1 -0.68 18.50 -21.95
CA MET A 1 0.58 18.61 -22.71
C MET A 1 1.64 17.96 -21.84
N PHE A 2 2.14 16.80 -22.24
CA PHE A 2 3.17 16.09 -21.49
C PHE A 2 4.50 16.42 -22.17
N PHE A 3 5.42 17.03 -21.42
CA PHE A 3 6.80 17.22 -21.85
C PHE A 3 7.61 16.06 -21.31
N THR A 4 8.50 15.52 -22.13
CA THR A 4 9.38 14.41 -21.79
C THR A 4 10.81 14.93 -21.87
N ASP A 5 11.57 14.77 -20.79
CA ASP A 5 12.98 15.18 -20.69
C ASP A 5 13.94 14.10 -21.25
N ASN A 6 13.40 13.13 -22.02
CA ASN A 6 14.21 12.11 -22.68
C ASN A 6 14.99 12.76 -23.85
N PRO A 7 16.34 12.66 -23.89
CA PRO A 7 17.15 13.25 -24.96
C PRO A 7 16.86 12.68 -26.36
N HIS A 8 16.16 11.55 -26.48
CA HIS A 8 15.65 11.02 -27.74
C HIS A 8 14.31 11.61 -28.19
N CYS A 9 13.62 12.35 -27.31
CA CYS A 9 12.32 12.97 -27.55
C CYS A 9 12.35 14.50 -27.33
N ALA A 10 13.52 15.07 -27.09
CA ALA A 10 13.70 16.52 -27.00
C ALA A 10 13.20 17.16 -28.31
N ASP A 11 12.40 18.22 -28.18
CA ASP A 11 11.79 19.02 -29.25
C ASP A 11 10.60 18.43 -30.00
N THR A 12 10.12 17.22 -29.67
CA THR A 12 8.90 16.67 -30.29
C THR A 12 7.70 16.77 -29.36
N VAL A 13 6.78 17.69 -29.68
CA VAL A 13 5.46 17.77 -29.02
C VAL A 13 4.55 16.70 -29.61
N TYR A 14 4.29 15.64 -28.86
CA TYR A 14 3.25 14.68 -29.18
C TYR A 14 1.88 15.21 -28.71
N ASN A 15 0.93 15.28 -29.63
CA ASN A 15 -0.46 15.58 -29.31
C ASN A 15 -1.30 14.30 -29.46
N LEU A 16 -2.15 14.03 -28.47
CA LEU A 16 -3.20 13.02 -28.60
C LEU A 16 -4.33 13.67 -29.40
N THR A 17 -4.41 13.37 -30.70
CA THR A 17 -5.49 13.87 -31.56
C THR A 17 -6.85 13.49 -30.96
N GLY A 18 -7.62 14.51 -30.55
CA GLY A 18 -8.93 14.35 -29.91
C GLY A 18 -8.94 14.40 -28.38
N GLY A 19 -7.79 14.29 -27.69
CA GLY A 19 -7.73 14.29 -26.22
C GLY A 19 -8.67 13.25 -25.59
N ILE A 20 -9.23 13.55 -24.40
CA ILE A 20 -10.24 12.68 -23.77
C ILE A 20 -11.50 12.51 -24.65
N LEU A 21 -11.81 13.47 -25.52
CA LEU A 21 -12.97 13.44 -26.41
C LEU A 21 -12.75 12.56 -27.65
N GLY A 22 -11.51 12.19 -27.96
CA GLY A 22 -11.14 11.26 -29.03
C GLY A 22 -10.99 9.81 -28.55
N TRP A 23 -11.24 9.55 -27.27
CA TRP A 23 -11.17 8.21 -26.71
C TRP A 23 -12.39 7.38 -27.11
N ASN A 24 -12.18 6.32 -27.89
CA ASN A 24 -13.23 5.47 -28.46
C ASN A 24 -13.61 4.29 -27.55
N HIS A 25 -13.73 4.52 -26.24
CA HIS A 25 -14.15 3.49 -25.29
C HIS A 25 -13.22 2.26 -25.17
N HIS A 26 -11.96 2.38 -25.60
CA HIS A 26 -10.97 1.33 -25.36
C HIS A 26 -10.68 1.22 -23.86
N THR A 27 -11.15 0.15 -23.25
CA THR A 27 -10.83 -0.23 -21.87
C THR A 27 -9.45 -0.87 -21.83
N VAL A 28 -8.68 -0.60 -20.78
CA VAL A 28 -7.48 -1.39 -20.50
C VAL A 28 -7.96 -2.81 -20.15
N PRO A 29 -7.59 -3.84 -20.94
CA PRO A 29 -7.88 -5.22 -20.56
C PRO A 29 -7.15 -5.51 -19.25
N ASP A 30 -7.74 -6.34 -18.39
CA ASP A 30 -7.20 -6.67 -17.06
C ASP A 30 -7.02 -5.45 -16.14
N LEU A 31 -8.04 -4.58 -16.08
CA LEU A 31 -8.08 -3.57 -15.02
C LEU A 31 -8.00 -4.31 -13.68
N PRO A 32 -6.99 -4.05 -12.84
CA PRO A 32 -6.86 -4.78 -11.59
C PRO A 32 -8.12 -4.53 -10.75
N HIS A 33 -8.76 -5.59 -10.30
CA HIS A 33 -9.78 -5.45 -9.25
C HIS A 33 -9.07 -5.02 -7.97
N PHE A 34 -9.17 -3.74 -7.66
CA PHE A 34 -8.62 -3.15 -6.44
C PHE A 34 -9.67 -3.20 -5.34
N GLU A 35 -9.51 -4.12 -4.39
CA GLU A 35 -10.35 -4.21 -3.19
C GLU A 35 -9.65 -3.50 -2.03
N VAL A 36 -10.01 -2.24 -1.76
CA VAL A 36 -9.43 -1.46 -0.65
C VAL A 36 -10.53 -1.11 0.36
N PHE A 37 -10.90 0.17 0.45
CA PHE A 37 -12.03 0.62 1.25
C PHE A 37 -13.35 0.50 0.50
N GLU A 38 -14.32 -0.16 1.13
CA GLU A 38 -15.72 -0.14 0.69
C GLU A 38 -16.40 1.09 1.29
N VAL A 39 -16.26 2.23 0.60
CA VAL A 39 -16.86 3.49 1.05
C VAL A 39 -18.23 3.70 0.40
N ASP A 40 -19.23 3.01 0.94
CA ASP A 40 -20.64 3.29 0.62
C ASP A 40 -21.19 4.43 1.51
N ASN A 41 -22.47 4.79 1.33
CA ASN A 41 -23.10 5.88 2.08
C ASN A 41 -23.34 5.56 3.57
N ASN A 42 -23.09 4.33 4.02
CA ASN A 42 -23.32 3.87 5.39
C ASN A 42 -22.01 3.50 6.11
N ALA A 43 -20.85 3.63 5.46
CA ALA A 43 -19.56 3.30 6.04
C ALA A 43 -19.29 4.18 7.28
N THR A 44 -19.23 3.56 8.46
CA THR A 44 -18.90 4.23 9.71
C THR A 44 -17.38 4.34 9.89
N LEU A 45 -16.93 5.27 10.73
CA LEU A 45 -15.52 5.39 11.11
C LEU A 45 -14.98 4.05 11.63
N ALA A 46 -15.72 3.37 12.51
CA ALA A 46 -15.31 2.07 13.03
C ALA A 46 -15.15 0.98 11.94
N VAL A 47 -16.05 0.93 10.94
CA VAL A 47 -15.92 -0.01 9.81
C VAL A 47 -14.67 0.30 9.00
N LEU A 48 -14.42 1.58 8.71
CA LEU A 48 -13.28 1.99 7.90
C LEU A 48 -11.96 1.82 8.68
N LEU A 49 -11.90 2.06 9.98
CA LEU A 49 -10.72 1.74 10.81
C LEU A 49 -10.42 0.23 10.77
N ARG A 50 -11.43 -0.63 10.88
CA ARG A 50 -11.27 -2.08 10.79
C ARG A 50 -10.81 -2.53 9.39
N GLN A 51 -11.29 -1.89 8.34
CA GLN A 51 -10.80 -2.13 6.98
C GLN A 51 -9.33 -1.73 6.84
N GLY A 52 -8.93 -0.57 7.38
CA GLY A 52 -7.52 -0.15 7.41
C GLY A 52 -6.65 -1.17 8.12
N MET A 53 -7.03 -1.59 9.34
CA MET A 53 -6.29 -2.61 10.09
C MET A 53 -6.15 -3.93 9.33
N ASN A 54 -7.15 -4.28 8.51
CA ASN A 54 -7.11 -5.49 7.69
C ASN A 54 -6.13 -5.35 6.52
N LEU A 55 -6.04 -4.16 5.91
CA LEU A 55 -5.05 -3.88 4.88
C LEU A 55 -3.63 -3.92 5.48
N GLU A 56 -3.42 -3.30 6.64
CA GLU A 56 -2.11 -3.27 7.32
C GLU A 56 -1.64 -4.70 7.65
N ARG A 57 -2.58 -5.55 8.05
CA ARG A 57 -2.30 -6.97 8.24
C ARG A 57 -1.87 -7.65 6.94
N GLY A 58 -2.47 -7.29 5.82
CA GLY A 58 -2.09 -7.76 4.50
C GLY A 58 -0.65 -7.38 4.16
N ALA A 59 -0.27 -6.11 4.34
CA ALA A 59 1.10 -5.65 4.13
C ALA A 59 2.09 -6.37 5.06
N ALA A 60 1.76 -6.49 6.35
CA ALA A 60 2.56 -7.27 7.31
C ALA A 60 2.74 -8.73 6.86
N ARG A 61 1.67 -9.38 6.38
CA ARG A 61 1.73 -10.76 5.87
C ARG A 61 2.61 -10.86 4.62
N PHE A 62 2.54 -9.88 3.71
CA PHE A 62 3.38 -9.82 2.53
C PHE A 62 4.87 -9.69 2.90
N TYR A 63 5.23 -8.78 3.79
CA TYR A 63 6.63 -8.63 4.21
C TYR A 63 7.15 -9.85 4.96
N ASN A 64 6.34 -10.48 5.80
CA ASN A 64 6.71 -11.74 6.44
C ASN A 64 6.89 -12.88 5.43
N ALA A 65 6.16 -12.88 4.32
CA ALA A 65 6.38 -13.83 3.23
C ALA A 65 7.70 -13.56 2.49
N ILE A 66 8.08 -12.29 2.26
CA ILE A 66 9.42 -11.98 1.72
C ILE A 66 10.50 -12.54 2.65
N LEU A 67 10.39 -12.33 3.97
CA LEU A 67 11.38 -12.81 4.94
C LEU A 67 11.47 -14.35 5.01
N SER A 68 10.37 -15.06 4.76
CA SER A 68 10.40 -16.52 4.75
C SER A 68 11.14 -17.10 3.53
N HIS A 69 11.17 -16.35 2.41
CA HIS A 69 11.89 -16.71 1.19
C HIS A 69 13.33 -16.13 1.15
N HIS A 70 13.57 -15.03 1.86
CA HIS A 70 14.79 -14.22 1.74
C HIS A 70 15.44 -13.87 3.10
N SER A 71 15.39 -14.77 4.10
CA SER A 71 15.86 -14.49 5.47
C SER A 71 17.32 -14.05 5.55
N GLU A 72 18.17 -14.55 4.65
CA GLU A 72 19.61 -14.26 4.60
C GLU A 72 19.98 -13.15 3.61
N ALA A 73 19.01 -12.54 2.94
CA ALA A 73 19.27 -11.50 1.96
C ALA A 73 19.76 -10.21 2.64
N ALA A 74 20.63 -9.46 1.97
CA ALA A 74 21.17 -8.20 2.50
C ALA A 74 20.08 -7.16 2.82
N PHE A 75 18.94 -7.24 2.13
CA PHE A 75 17.76 -6.40 2.35
C PHE A 75 16.79 -6.93 3.43
N ALA A 76 17.05 -8.09 4.04
CA ALA A 76 16.12 -8.71 5.00
C ALA A 76 15.83 -7.80 6.20
N ARG A 77 16.83 -7.08 6.73
CA ARG A 77 16.65 -6.18 7.87
C ARG A 77 15.71 -5.00 7.55
N PRO A 78 15.86 -4.27 6.43
CA PRO A 78 14.85 -3.32 5.97
C PRO A 78 13.44 -3.89 5.87
N ILE A 79 13.26 -5.09 5.29
CA ILE A 79 11.94 -5.72 5.17
C ILE A 79 11.34 -6.05 6.55
N GLU A 80 12.15 -6.49 7.50
CA GLU A 80 11.71 -6.73 8.88
C GLU A 80 11.28 -5.44 9.60
N LEU A 81 11.85 -4.29 9.24
CA LEU A 81 11.40 -3.00 9.74
C LEU A 81 10.02 -2.64 9.18
N LEU A 82 9.80 -2.83 7.86
CA LEU A 82 8.50 -2.62 7.23
C LEU A 82 7.42 -3.51 7.85
N ALA A 83 7.67 -4.82 7.95
CA ALA A 83 6.73 -5.79 8.55
C ALA A 83 6.25 -5.39 9.96
N ARG A 84 7.15 -4.85 10.79
CA ARG A 84 6.81 -4.37 12.14
C ARG A 84 6.06 -3.04 12.11
N ALA A 85 6.36 -2.19 11.14
CA ALA A 85 5.76 -0.88 11.05
C ALA A 85 4.28 -0.97 10.66
N GLU A 86 3.91 -1.93 9.79
CA GLU A 86 2.48 -2.19 9.46
C GLU A 86 1.67 -2.64 10.68
N GLU A 87 2.24 -3.48 11.56
CA GLU A 87 1.56 -3.79 12.83
C GLU A 87 1.43 -2.53 13.70
N GLY A 88 2.42 -1.63 13.65
CA GLY A 88 2.37 -0.31 14.28
C GLY A 88 1.21 0.54 13.76
N HIS A 89 0.97 0.56 12.46
CA HIS A 89 -0.18 1.24 11.85
C HIS A 89 -1.51 0.62 12.28
N ALA A 90 -1.60 -0.71 12.28
CA ALA A 90 -2.79 -1.40 12.78
C ALA A 90 -3.08 -1.06 14.26
N ARG A 91 -2.04 -0.91 15.08
CA ARG A 91 -2.17 -0.47 16.49
C ARG A 91 -2.62 0.98 16.60
N LEU A 92 -2.12 1.86 15.74
CA LEU A 92 -2.56 3.26 15.68
C LEU A 92 -4.05 3.34 15.31
N LEU A 93 -4.48 2.65 14.25
CA LEU A 93 -5.89 2.54 13.87
C LEU A 93 -6.77 1.98 14.98
N TYR A 94 -6.29 0.94 15.67
CA TYR A 94 -6.98 0.36 16.80
C TYR A 94 -7.15 1.38 17.96
N SER A 95 -6.16 2.24 18.21
CA SER A 95 -6.27 3.28 19.24
C SER A 95 -7.34 4.35 18.94
N PHE A 96 -7.64 4.57 17.65
CA PHE A 96 -8.79 5.39 17.24
C PHE A 96 -10.10 4.60 17.38
N LEU A 97 -10.09 3.32 17.04
CA LEU A 97 -11.26 2.45 17.17
C LEU A 97 -11.72 2.33 18.63
N GLU A 98 -10.77 2.28 19.58
CA GLU A 98 -11.04 2.29 21.03
C GLU A 98 -11.76 3.55 21.53
N GLN A 99 -11.69 4.66 20.78
CA GLN A 99 -12.41 5.88 21.12
C GLN A 99 -13.85 5.87 20.59
N GLU A 100 -14.15 5.00 19.62
CA GLU A 100 -15.42 4.95 18.90
C GLU A 100 -16.34 3.80 19.34
N GLU A 101 -15.78 2.69 19.82
CA GLU A 101 -16.55 1.53 20.29
C GLU A 101 -16.19 1.15 21.73
N ASP A 102 -17.22 0.96 22.57
CA ASP A 102 -17.05 0.42 23.91
C ASP A 102 -16.85 -1.11 23.89
N ASN A 103 -16.08 -1.64 24.84
CA ASN A 103 -15.87 -3.08 25.05
C ASN A 103 -15.20 -3.83 23.88
N LEU A 104 -14.26 -3.18 23.18
CA LEU A 104 -13.43 -3.85 22.17
C LEU A 104 -12.60 -5.01 22.77
N PRO A 105 -12.44 -6.12 22.04
CA PRO A 105 -11.41 -7.11 22.35
C PRO A 105 -10.03 -6.47 22.30
N ALA A 106 -9.08 -7.02 23.08
CA ALA A 106 -7.70 -6.57 23.03
C ALA A 106 -7.15 -6.60 21.59
N PHE A 107 -6.24 -5.65 21.27
CA PHE A 107 -5.65 -5.52 19.93
C PHE A 107 -5.27 -6.87 19.31
N THR A 108 -4.50 -7.69 20.03
CA THR A 108 -4.02 -8.98 19.53
C THR A 108 -5.18 -9.90 19.13
N ASP A 109 -6.21 -10.02 19.97
CA ASP A 109 -7.36 -10.89 19.72
C ASP A 109 -8.20 -10.45 18.50
N LEU A 110 -8.26 -9.14 18.26
CA LEU A 110 -8.95 -8.56 17.10
C LEU A 110 -8.09 -8.70 15.85
N TYR A 111 -6.83 -8.28 15.92
CA TYR A 111 -5.89 -8.25 14.81
C TYR A 111 -5.64 -9.65 14.25
N GLU A 112 -5.46 -10.66 15.12
CA GLU A 112 -5.28 -12.07 14.72
C GLU A 112 -6.50 -12.69 14.02
N LYS A 113 -7.68 -12.07 14.09
CA LYS A 113 -8.88 -12.52 13.37
C LYS A 113 -9.11 -11.83 12.02
N LEU A 114 -8.42 -10.72 11.75
CA LEU A 114 -8.54 -10.04 10.46
C LEU A 114 -7.99 -10.92 9.32
N PRO A 115 -8.64 -11.07 8.17
CA PRO A 115 -8.10 -11.90 7.10
C PRO A 115 -6.68 -11.49 6.67
N GLY A 116 -6.43 -10.20 6.41
CA GLY A 116 -5.16 -9.71 5.87
C GLY A 116 -4.85 -10.25 4.48
N ASP A 117 -5.87 -10.46 3.65
CA ASP A 117 -5.70 -11.08 2.34
C ASP A 117 -5.34 -10.08 1.23
N ILE A 118 -5.41 -8.79 1.51
CA ILE A 118 -5.24 -7.70 0.56
C ILE A 118 -4.35 -6.62 1.18
N VAL A 119 -3.45 -6.03 0.39
CA VAL A 119 -2.65 -4.85 0.75
C VAL A 119 -3.35 -3.55 0.31
N GLU A 120 -2.87 -2.41 0.77
CA GLU A 120 -3.39 -1.05 0.55
C GLU A 120 -3.42 -0.62 -0.93
N GLY A 121 -2.72 -1.36 -1.80
CA GLY A 121 -2.85 -1.25 -3.26
C GLY A 121 -3.98 -2.06 -3.87
N GLY A 122 -4.87 -2.66 -3.07
CA GLY A 122 -5.99 -3.49 -3.49
C GLY A 122 -5.60 -4.86 -4.06
N GLN A 123 -4.32 -5.22 -3.97
CA GLN A 123 -3.81 -6.48 -4.49
C GLN A 123 -3.88 -7.58 -3.43
N ARG A 124 -4.26 -8.79 -3.86
CA ARG A 124 -4.21 -9.98 -3.03
C ARG A 124 -2.78 -10.29 -2.60
N VAL A 125 -2.56 -10.54 -1.31
CA VAL A 125 -1.26 -10.95 -0.75
C VAL A 125 -0.75 -12.20 -1.47
N GLU A 126 -1.61 -13.18 -1.72
CA GLU A 126 -1.26 -14.40 -2.45
C GLU A 126 -0.72 -14.12 -3.86
N THR A 127 -1.27 -13.11 -4.54
CA THR A 127 -0.80 -12.70 -5.87
C THR A 127 0.59 -12.06 -5.79
N LEU A 128 0.83 -11.20 -4.81
CA LEU A 128 2.15 -10.59 -4.59
C LEU A 128 3.20 -11.66 -4.22
N VAL A 129 2.85 -12.58 -3.32
CA VAL A 129 3.73 -13.69 -2.93
C VAL A 129 4.02 -14.62 -4.10
N SER A 130 3.03 -14.88 -4.97
CA SER A 130 3.24 -15.70 -6.18
C SER A 130 4.26 -15.05 -7.12
N ARG A 131 4.22 -13.72 -7.27
CA ARG A 131 5.19 -12.97 -8.08
C ARG A 131 6.61 -13.07 -7.54
N LEU A 132 6.80 -13.14 -6.22
CA LEU A 132 8.13 -13.38 -5.63
C LEU A 132 8.76 -14.67 -6.16
N GLY A 133 7.94 -15.72 -6.39
CA GLY A 133 8.38 -17.00 -6.94
C GLY A 133 8.70 -16.98 -8.43
N GLU A 134 8.31 -15.93 -9.15
CA GLU A 134 8.62 -15.73 -10.57
C GLU A 134 9.99 -15.07 -10.77
N PHE A 135 10.55 -14.47 -9.72
CA PHE A 135 11.87 -13.85 -9.76
C PHE A 135 12.97 -14.90 -9.91
N SER A 136 14.02 -14.57 -10.65
CA SER A 136 15.12 -15.47 -10.95
C SER A 136 16.46 -14.76 -10.76
N GLY A 137 17.45 -15.47 -10.22
CA GLY A 137 18.77 -14.89 -9.95
C GLY A 137 18.79 -14.01 -8.70
N ASP A 138 19.59 -12.95 -8.74
CA ASP A 138 19.57 -11.91 -7.71
C ASP A 138 18.31 -11.05 -7.89
N ASN A 139 17.38 -11.17 -6.94
CA ASN A 139 16.07 -10.53 -6.98
C ASN A 139 15.95 -9.36 -6.00
N CYS A 140 17.08 -8.83 -5.52
CA CYS A 140 17.09 -7.70 -4.58
C CYS A 140 16.30 -6.50 -5.11
N LEU A 141 16.55 -6.12 -6.37
CA LEU A 141 15.87 -4.99 -6.99
C LEU A 141 14.37 -5.27 -7.13
N ASP A 142 13.99 -6.44 -7.64
CA ASP A 142 12.59 -6.80 -7.86
C ASP A 142 11.76 -6.80 -6.56
N VAL A 143 12.33 -7.32 -5.47
CA VAL A 143 11.68 -7.33 -4.15
C VAL A 143 11.51 -5.92 -3.60
N LEU A 144 12.53 -5.07 -3.69
CA LEU A 144 12.47 -3.71 -3.17
C LEU A 144 11.58 -2.79 -4.02
N GLU A 145 11.53 -2.97 -5.34
CA GLU A 145 10.57 -2.29 -6.20
C GLU A 145 9.14 -2.70 -5.87
N MET A 146 8.90 -3.99 -5.59
CA MET A 146 7.58 -4.45 -5.14
C MET A 146 7.19 -3.87 -3.79
N ALA A 147 8.12 -3.80 -2.82
CA ALA A 147 7.90 -3.14 -1.54
C ALA A 147 7.54 -1.66 -1.75
N LEU A 148 8.34 -0.91 -2.52
CA LEU A 148 8.06 0.49 -2.85
C LEU A 148 6.67 0.67 -3.46
N ALA A 149 6.26 -0.21 -4.39
CA ALA A 149 4.94 -0.13 -4.99
C ALA A 149 3.80 -0.28 -3.97
N VAL A 150 3.96 -1.17 -2.98
CA VAL A 150 3.01 -1.33 -1.87
C VAL A 150 2.98 -0.06 -1.01
N GLU A 151 4.12 0.46 -0.59
CA GLU A 151 4.22 1.66 0.26
C GLU A 151 3.67 2.92 -0.41
N PHE A 152 3.93 3.10 -1.72
CA PHE A 152 3.34 4.20 -2.48
C PHE A 152 1.82 4.09 -2.56
N ALA A 153 1.30 2.88 -2.73
CA ALA A 153 -0.14 2.65 -2.78
C ALA A 153 -0.80 2.91 -1.41
N ALA A 154 -0.17 2.48 -0.31
CA ALA A 154 -0.59 2.80 1.06
C ALA A 154 -0.63 4.32 1.29
N TYR A 155 0.45 5.01 0.92
CA TYR A 155 0.53 6.46 1.03
C TYR A 155 -0.61 7.17 0.29
N ASP A 156 -0.82 6.83 -0.97
CA ASP A 156 -1.85 7.45 -1.79
C ASP A 156 -3.26 7.11 -1.31
N LEU A 157 -3.50 5.86 -0.89
CA LEU A 157 -4.78 5.41 -0.33
C LEU A 157 -5.14 6.23 0.90
N TYR A 158 -4.27 6.26 1.90
CA TYR A 158 -4.53 6.94 3.16
C TYR A 158 -4.60 8.45 2.99
N ARG A 159 -3.77 9.04 2.13
CA ARG A 159 -3.89 10.46 1.79
C ARG A 159 -5.24 10.77 1.13
N ALA A 160 -5.69 9.93 0.20
CA ALA A 160 -6.97 10.10 -0.46
C ALA A 160 -8.15 9.96 0.52
N MET A 161 -8.08 9.02 1.46
CA MET A 161 -9.08 8.85 2.51
C MET A 161 -9.11 10.05 3.46
N GLY A 162 -7.95 10.54 3.90
CA GLY A 162 -7.86 11.75 4.72
C GLY A 162 -8.51 12.96 4.02
N HIS A 163 -8.21 13.18 2.73
CA HIS A 163 -8.83 14.26 1.96
C HIS A 163 -10.32 14.06 1.70
N ARG A 164 -10.77 12.82 1.46
CA ARG A 164 -12.19 12.49 1.23
C ARG A 164 -13.04 12.85 2.45
N PHE A 165 -12.48 12.68 3.64
CA PHE A 165 -13.16 12.92 4.90
C PHE A 165 -12.69 14.19 5.63
N ALA A 166 -12.15 15.16 4.88
CA ALA A 166 -11.67 16.42 5.43
C ALA A 166 -12.74 17.13 6.29
N GLY A 167 -12.33 17.61 7.46
CA GLY A 167 -13.18 18.26 8.45
C GLY A 167 -14.00 17.30 9.34
N THR A 168 -13.78 15.99 9.25
CA THR A 168 -14.43 14.98 10.10
C THR A 168 -13.42 14.27 11.00
N ALA A 169 -13.88 13.47 11.95
CA ALA A 169 -13.03 12.65 12.83
C ALA A 169 -12.15 11.64 12.08
N MET A 170 -12.45 11.36 10.81
CA MET A 170 -11.73 10.41 9.96
C MET A 170 -10.49 11.01 9.28
N GLU A 171 -10.38 12.34 9.20
CA GLU A 171 -9.28 12.99 8.50
C GLU A 171 -7.92 12.70 9.14
N GLU A 172 -7.84 12.91 10.46
CA GLU A 172 -6.58 12.83 11.20
C GLU A 172 -6.00 11.40 11.25
N PRO A 173 -6.79 10.34 11.56
CA PRO A 173 -6.29 8.97 11.55
C PRO A 173 -5.65 8.56 10.23
N PHE A 174 -6.30 8.86 9.10
CA PHE A 174 -5.77 8.49 7.78
C PHE A 174 -4.60 9.35 7.34
N LEU A 175 -4.61 10.66 7.63
CA LEU A 175 -3.45 11.50 7.33
C LEU A 175 -2.23 11.12 8.16
N ALA A 176 -2.42 10.66 9.41
CA ALA A 176 -1.34 10.20 10.27
C ALA A 176 -0.62 9.00 9.66
N ILE A 177 -1.37 7.99 9.20
CA ILE A 177 -0.79 6.80 8.54
C ILE A 177 -0.11 7.20 7.24
N ALA A 178 -0.75 8.02 6.41
CA ALA A 178 -0.12 8.52 5.18
C ALA A 178 1.20 9.26 5.44
N GLN A 179 1.39 9.95 6.58
CA GLN A 179 2.70 10.51 6.89
C GLN A 179 3.71 9.44 7.30
N ALA A 180 3.28 8.40 8.01
CA ALA A 180 4.13 7.29 8.42
C ALA A 180 4.64 6.47 7.22
N GLU A 181 3.82 6.25 6.18
CA GLU A 181 4.23 5.54 4.95
C GLU A 181 5.42 6.18 4.22
N LYS A 182 5.62 7.49 4.39
CA LYS A 182 6.79 8.17 3.81
C LYS A 182 8.10 7.63 4.36
N GLU A 183 8.11 7.24 5.62
CA GLU A 183 9.29 6.64 6.24
C GLU A 183 9.53 5.23 5.71
N HIS A 184 8.48 4.49 5.38
CA HIS A 184 8.59 3.17 4.78
C HIS A 184 9.21 3.23 3.38
N MET A 185 8.71 4.16 2.55
CA MET A 185 9.29 4.46 1.24
C MET A 185 10.77 4.81 1.35
N ARG A 186 11.18 5.56 2.39
CA ARG A 186 12.59 5.87 2.66
C ARG A 186 13.38 4.62 3.03
N ILE A 187 12.87 3.78 3.92
CA ILE A 187 13.50 2.51 4.34
C ILE A 187 13.74 1.61 3.12
N ALA A 188 12.72 1.40 2.27
CA ALA A 188 12.83 0.58 1.08
C ALA A 188 13.79 1.19 0.05
N SER A 189 13.72 2.50 -0.19
CA SER A 189 14.63 3.20 -1.11
C SER A 189 16.10 3.12 -0.67
N GLU A 190 16.38 3.26 0.63
CA GLU A 190 17.73 3.13 1.15
C GLU A 190 18.28 1.70 1.06
N ALA A 191 17.41 0.70 1.08
CA ALA A 191 17.79 -0.70 0.94
C ALA A 191 18.28 -1.04 -0.48
N LEU A 192 17.96 -0.23 -1.50
CA LEU A 192 18.40 -0.44 -2.88
C LEU A 192 19.93 -0.46 -3.02
N ARG A 193 20.67 0.16 -2.08
CA ARG A 193 22.13 0.10 -2.02
C ARG A 193 22.69 -1.32 -1.82
N PHE A 194 21.84 -2.29 -1.47
CA PHE A 194 22.22 -3.68 -1.27
C PHE A 194 22.08 -4.53 -2.54
N CYS A 195 21.60 -3.96 -3.65
CA CYS A 195 21.30 -4.68 -4.90
C CYS A 195 22.39 -4.52 -5.98
N GLU A 196 23.64 -4.28 -5.58
CA GLU A 196 24.79 -4.10 -6.49
C GLU A 196 25.40 -5.42 -6.99
#